data_AF-A0A4R1CIU9-F1
#
_entry.id   AF-A0A4R1CIU9-F1
#
_cell.length_a   1.000
_cell.length_b   1.000
_cell.length_c   1.000
_cell.angle_alpha   90.00
_cell.angle_beta   90.00
_cell.angle_gamma   90.00
#
_symmetry.space_group_name_H-M   'P 1'
#
loop_
_entity.id
_entity.type
_entity.pdbx_description
1 polymer ?
#
loop_
_entity_poly.entity_id
_entity_poly.type
_entity_poly.pdbx_seq_one_letter_code
_entity_poly.pdbx_strand_id
1 'polypeptide(L)'
;MRARRGEHGAVTAEAALVLPVLAAVALALVWMLGLGVAQMRVTDAAREAARAIARGDPVADAEDAAHVAAPGATVQVDGGGHRVRVTVIDEVRPPGDLLGHLGAARVHATAEALVEGVGSE
;
A
#
# COMPACT_ATOMS: atom_id res chain seq x y z
N MET A 1 24.54 6.24 -56.40
CA MET A 1 24.79 6.79 -55.06
C MET A 1 23.53 6.65 -54.20
N ARG A 2 23.42 5.59 -53.39
CA ARG A 2 22.31 5.42 -52.42
C ARG A 2 22.73 6.13 -51.12
N ALA A 3 22.10 7.26 -50.84
CA ALA A 3 22.46 8.10 -49.71
C ALA A 3 22.15 7.41 -48.36
N ARG A 4 23.09 7.56 -47.42
CA ARG A 4 23.10 7.15 -46.00
C ARG A 4 21.97 7.77 -45.16
N ARG A 5 20.73 7.71 -45.63
CA ARG A 5 19.57 8.36 -45.00
C ARG A 5 18.91 7.48 -43.92
N GLY A 6 19.35 6.23 -43.77
CA GLY A 6 18.82 5.26 -42.80
C GLY A 6 19.47 5.31 -41.40
N GLU A 7 20.77 5.63 -41.29
CA GLU A 7 21.47 5.53 -40.00
C GLU A 7 21.10 6.66 -39.02
N HIS A 8 20.97 7.91 -39.50
CA HIS A 8 20.60 9.04 -38.62
C HIS A 8 19.14 8.97 -38.15
N GLY A 9 18.24 8.42 -38.97
CA GLY A 9 16.83 8.24 -38.64
C GLY A 9 16.59 7.06 -37.70
N ALA A 10 17.40 6.01 -37.78
CA ALA A 10 17.36 4.90 -36.83
C ALA A 10 17.68 5.36 -35.40
N VAL A 11 18.76 6.14 -35.22
CA VAL A 11 19.15 6.65 -33.88
C VAL A 11 18.08 7.57 -33.28
N THR A 12 17.40 8.38 -34.10
CA THR A 12 16.28 9.21 -33.62
C THR A 12 15.01 8.40 -33.35
N ALA A 13 14.71 7.38 -34.16
CA ALA A 13 13.59 6.48 -33.93
C ALA A 13 13.79 5.62 -32.68
N GLU A 14 15.01 5.14 -32.43
CA GLU A 14 15.38 4.44 -31.21
C GLU A 14 15.25 5.34 -29.99
N ALA A 15 15.80 6.57 -30.03
CA ALA A 15 15.64 7.53 -28.95
C ALA A 15 14.16 7.91 -28.70
N ALA A 16 13.35 8.00 -29.75
CA ALA A 16 11.91 8.27 -29.66
C ALA A 16 11.13 7.14 -28.96
N LEU A 17 11.64 5.90 -28.97
CA LEU A 17 11.04 4.77 -28.26
C LEU A 17 11.66 4.58 -26.86
N VAL A 18 12.94 4.86 -26.69
CA VAL A 18 13.65 4.70 -25.41
C VAL A 18 13.11 5.66 -24.34
N LEU A 19 12.89 6.94 -24.69
CA LEU A 19 12.42 7.93 -23.72
C LEU A 19 11.04 7.58 -23.11
N PRO A 20 10.00 7.25 -23.91
CA PRO A 20 8.73 6.77 -23.36
C PRO A 20 8.85 5.51 -22.50
N VAL A 21 9.70 4.56 -22.89
CA VAL A 21 9.91 3.33 -22.13
C VAL A 21 10.56 3.63 -20.78
N LEU A 22 11.60 4.46 -20.75
CA LEU A 22 12.24 4.88 -19.50
C LEU A 22 11.28 5.66 -18.60
N ALA A 23 10.44 6.52 -19.17
CA ALA A 23 9.40 7.23 -18.44
C ALA A 23 8.38 6.25 -17.83
N ALA A 24 7.92 5.26 -18.58
CA ALA A 24 7.01 4.22 -18.09
C ALA A 24 7.64 3.40 -16.94
N VAL A 25 8.93 3.03 -17.07
CA VAL A 25 9.66 2.33 -16.01
C VAL A 25 9.80 3.21 -14.76
N ALA A 26 10.15 4.49 -14.91
CA ALA A 26 10.26 5.41 -13.79
C ALA A 26 8.92 5.59 -13.06
N LEU A 27 7.81 5.74 -13.80
CA LEU A 27 6.47 5.81 -13.23
C LEU A 27 6.10 4.53 -12.50
N ALA A 28 6.43 3.36 -13.06
CA ALA A 28 6.22 2.07 -12.39
C ALA A 28 7.02 1.95 -11.09
N LEU A 29 8.27 2.41 -11.07
CA LEU A 29 9.11 2.40 -9.86
C LEU A 29 8.56 3.33 -8.77
N VAL A 30 8.16 4.54 -9.13
CA VAL A 30 7.50 5.48 -8.20
C VAL A 30 6.21 4.87 -7.67
N TRP A 31 5.45 4.20 -8.51
CA TRP A 31 4.22 3.52 -8.10
C TRP A 31 4.49 2.39 -7.11
N MET A 32 5.46 1.51 -7.41
CA MET A 32 5.89 0.43 -6.52
C MET A 32 6.39 0.96 -5.16
N LEU A 33 7.11 2.08 -5.16
CA LEU A 33 7.52 2.75 -3.93
C LEU A 33 6.31 3.22 -3.12
N GLY A 34 5.30 3.80 -3.79
CA GLY A 34 4.03 4.17 -3.16
C GLY A 34 3.31 2.98 -2.53
N LEU A 35 3.28 1.82 -3.20
CA LEU A 35 2.74 0.57 -2.64
C LEU A 35 3.52 0.11 -1.42
N GLY A 36 4.84 0.22 -1.43
CA GLY A 36 5.68 -0.08 -0.27
C GLY A 36 5.34 0.81 0.93
N VAL A 37 5.15 2.12 0.72
CA VAL A 37 4.74 3.05 1.77
C VAL A 37 3.34 2.73 2.30
N ALA A 38 2.38 2.45 1.42
CA ALA A 38 1.04 2.04 1.82
C ALA A 38 1.06 0.74 2.64
N GLN A 39 1.86 -0.24 2.22
CA GLN A 39 2.06 -1.50 2.95
C GLN A 39 2.63 -1.27 4.36
N MET A 40 3.60 -0.36 4.51
CA MET A 40 4.12 0.02 5.83
C MET A 40 3.03 0.67 6.70
N ARG A 41 2.25 1.61 6.13
CA ARG A 41 1.16 2.29 6.85
C ARG A 41 0.09 1.33 7.35
N VAL A 42 -0.40 0.40 6.51
CA VAL A 42 -1.40 -0.58 6.96
C VAL A 42 -0.83 -1.52 8.03
N THR A 43 0.46 -1.83 7.97
CA THR A 43 1.14 -2.65 8.98
C THR A 43 1.23 -1.93 10.33
N ASP A 44 1.59 -0.65 10.31
CA ASP A 44 1.68 0.18 11.51
C ASP A 44 0.28 0.44 12.10
N ALA A 45 -0.72 0.72 11.25
CA ALA A 45 -2.11 0.86 11.66
C ALA A 45 -2.65 -0.40 12.36
N ALA A 46 -2.43 -1.59 11.77
CA ALA A 46 -2.88 -2.85 12.35
C ALA A 46 -2.23 -3.09 13.73
N ARG A 47 -0.92 -2.83 13.86
CA ARG A 47 -0.19 -2.98 15.12
C ARG A 47 -0.65 -2.01 16.19
N GLU A 48 -0.89 -0.76 15.83
CA GLU A 48 -1.33 0.25 16.80
C GLU A 48 -2.74 -0.06 17.30
N ALA A 49 -3.68 -0.38 16.41
CA ALA A 49 -5.02 -0.79 16.79
C ALA A 49 -5.04 -2.06 17.65
N ALA A 50 -4.25 -3.08 17.29
CA ALA A 50 -4.17 -4.30 18.10
C ALA A 50 -3.64 -4.01 19.52
N ARG A 51 -2.65 -3.12 19.65
CA ARG A 51 -2.14 -2.68 20.95
C ARG A 51 -3.14 -1.88 21.75
N ALA A 52 -3.87 -0.97 21.11
CA ALA A 52 -4.92 -0.19 21.76
C ALA A 52 -5.99 -1.10 22.36
N ILE A 53 -6.51 -2.03 21.56
CA ILE A 53 -7.53 -2.98 22.03
C ILE A 53 -6.99 -3.91 23.11
N ALA A 54 -5.72 -4.35 23.01
CA ALA A 54 -5.09 -5.17 24.03
C ALA A 54 -4.96 -4.48 25.39
N ARG A 55 -4.85 -3.14 25.42
CA ARG A 55 -4.87 -2.32 26.65
C ARG A 55 -6.28 -2.10 27.21
N GLY A 56 -7.31 -2.53 26.47
CA GLY A 56 -8.70 -2.28 26.82
C GLY A 56 -9.27 -0.97 26.28
N ASP A 57 -8.58 -0.29 25.35
CA ASP A 57 -9.14 0.89 24.67
C ASP A 57 -10.38 0.45 23.85
N PRO A 58 -11.43 1.30 23.76
CA PRO A 58 -12.59 1.02 22.92
C PRO A 58 -12.19 0.77 21.46
N VAL A 59 -12.91 -0.14 20.78
CA VAL A 59 -12.64 -0.47 19.37
C VAL A 59 -12.73 0.77 18.47
N ALA A 60 -13.67 1.68 18.74
CA ALA A 60 -13.80 2.93 17.98
C ALA A 60 -12.55 3.81 18.07
N ASP A 61 -11.95 3.95 19.26
CA ASP A 61 -10.74 4.75 19.46
C ASP A 61 -9.53 4.08 18.76
N ALA A 62 -9.47 2.74 18.77
CA ALA A 62 -8.46 1.98 18.06
C ALA A 62 -8.61 2.09 16.52
N GLU A 63 -9.84 2.12 16.01
CA GLU A 63 -10.13 2.37 14.60
C GLU A 63 -9.73 3.79 14.20
N ASP A 64 -10.02 4.80 15.03
CA ASP A 64 -9.60 6.18 14.78
C ASP A 64 -8.07 6.30 14.73
N ALA A 65 -7.36 5.67 15.68
CA ALA A 65 -5.89 5.62 15.67
C ALA A 65 -5.33 4.93 14.42
N ALA A 66 -5.95 3.84 13.96
CA ALA A 66 -5.58 3.17 12.72
C ALA A 66 -5.79 4.06 11.49
N HIS A 67 -6.90 4.81 11.42
CA HIS A 67 -7.21 5.72 10.32
C HIS A 67 -6.24 6.89 10.23
N VAL A 68 -5.65 7.34 11.35
CA VAL A 68 -4.57 8.34 11.33
C VAL A 68 -3.34 7.80 10.61
N ALA A 69 -3.00 6.53 10.80
CA ALA A 69 -1.85 5.88 10.16
C ALA A 69 -2.12 5.49 8.70
N ALA A 70 -3.34 5.02 8.39
CA ALA A 70 -3.77 4.60 7.06
C ALA A 70 -5.15 5.22 6.70
N PRO A 71 -5.18 6.46 6.21
CA PRO A 71 -6.44 7.13 5.86
C PRO A 71 -7.17 6.40 4.72
N GLY A 72 -8.45 6.09 4.93
CA GLY A 72 -9.29 5.40 3.93
C GLY A 72 -9.17 3.87 3.93
N ALA A 73 -8.32 3.31 4.79
CA ALA A 73 -8.23 1.86 4.96
C ALA A 73 -9.44 1.31 5.73
N THR A 74 -9.90 0.13 5.36
CA THR A 74 -10.89 -0.64 6.11
C THR A 74 -10.20 -1.38 7.25
N VAL A 75 -10.67 -1.16 8.48
CA VAL A 75 -10.20 -1.86 9.68
C VAL A 75 -11.22 -2.93 10.06
N GLN A 76 -10.75 -4.14 10.31
CA GLN A 76 -11.56 -5.27 10.77
C GLN A 76 -10.97 -5.80 12.06
N VAL A 77 -11.77 -5.80 13.11
CA VAL A 77 -11.37 -6.30 14.43
C VAL A 77 -12.09 -7.60 14.70
N ASP A 78 -11.31 -8.63 15.00
CA ASP A 78 -11.78 -9.94 15.45
C ASP A 78 -11.25 -10.18 16.87
N GLY A 79 -12.13 -10.05 17.86
CA GLY A 79 -11.83 -10.23 19.28
C GLY A 79 -12.32 -11.59 19.76
N GLY A 80 -11.39 -12.45 20.21
CA GLY A 80 -11.72 -13.79 20.69
C GLY A 80 -10.85 -14.23 21.85
N GLY A 81 -11.46 -14.37 23.04
CA GLY A 81 -10.77 -14.83 24.25
C GLY A 81 -9.63 -13.90 24.67
N HIS A 82 -8.41 -14.45 24.77
CA HIS A 82 -7.20 -13.72 25.19
C HIS A 82 -6.45 -13.02 24.06
N ARG A 83 -6.91 -13.09 22.81
CA ARG A 83 -6.22 -12.45 21.68
C ARG A 83 -7.18 -11.59 20.88
N VAL A 84 -6.67 -10.45 20.42
CA VAL A 84 -7.31 -9.62 19.41
C VAL A 84 -6.53 -9.74 18.12
N ARG A 85 -7.24 -9.93 17.01
CA ARG A 85 -6.71 -9.87 15.65
C ARG A 85 -7.27 -8.63 14.98
N VAL A 86 -6.40 -7.75 14.49
CA VAL A 86 -6.80 -6.59 13.69
C VAL A 86 -6.27 -6.76 12.28
N THR A 87 -7.15 -6.62 11.30
CA THR A 87 -6.80 -6.64 9.87
C THR A 87 -7.10 -5.28 9.27
N VAL A 88 -6.12 -4.68 8.60
CA VAL A 88 -6.26 -3.39 7.91
C VAL A 88 -6.05 -3.62 6.42
N ILE A 89 -6.97 -3.11 5.61
CA ILE A 89 -6.99 -3.28 4.15
C ILE A 89 -7.08 -1.90 3.51
N ASP A 90 -6.21 -1.61 2.53
CA ASP A 90 -6.25 -0.37 1.77
C ASP A 90 -6.21 -0.65 0.26
N GLU A 91 -6.84 0.22 -0.53
CA GLU A 91 -6.91 0.15 -1.98
C GLU A 91 -6.16 1.32 -2.60
N VAL A 92 -4.93 1.05 -3.02
CA VAL A 92 -4.03 2.06 -3.56
C VAL A 92 -4.25 2.15 -5.07
N ARG A 93 -4.56 3.35 -5.57
CA ARG A 93 -4.74 3.62 -7.00
C ARG A 93 -3.44 4.15 -7.63
N PRO A 94 -3.07 3.69 -8.85
CA PRO A 94 -1.88 4.16 -9.52
C PRO A 94 -1.95 5.67 -9.82
N PRO A 95 -0.79 6.35 -9.87
CA PRO A 95 -0.76 7.78 -10.12
C PRO A 95 -1.15 8.10 -11.56
N GLY A 96 -2.02 9.11 -11.71
CA GLY A 96 -2.46 9.61 -13.00
C GLY A 96 -3.64 8.84 -13.60
N ASP A 97 -4.50 9.56 -14.30
CA ASP A 97 -5.74 9.02 -14.88
C ASP A 97 -5.47 7.94 -15.96
N LEU A 98 -4.35 8.10 -16.69
CA LEU A 98 -3.91 7.17 -17.74
C LEU A 98 -3.66 5.73 -17.24
N LEU A 99 -3.21 5.59 -16.00
CA LEU A 99 -2.96 4.29 -15.37
C LEU A 99 -4.14 3.81 -14.54
N GLY A 100 -5.18 4.65 -14.36
CA GLY A 100 -6.37 4.31 -13.57
C GLY A 100 -7.14 3.09 -14.10
N HIS A 101 -6.98 2.78 -15.39
CA HIS A 101 -7.57 1.59 -16.03
C HIS A 101 -6.92 0.27 -15.58
N LEU A 102 -5.74 0.31 -14.95
CA LEU A 102 -5.04 -0.88 -14.46
C LEU A 102 -5.64 -1.44 -13.16
N GLY A 103 -6.61 -0.74 -12.57
CA GLY A 103 -7.26 -1.11 -11.32
C GLY A 103 -6.48 -0.67 -10.08
N ALA A 104 -7.12 -0.77 -8.92
CA ALA A 104 -6.49 -0.51 -7.63
C ALA A 104 -5.71 -1.75 -7.16
N ALA A 105 -4.53 -1.51 -6.58
CA ALA A 105 -3.78 -2.54 -5.89
C ALA A 105 -4.24 -2.62 -4.44
N ARG A 106 -4.61 -3.82 -3.99
CA ARG A 106 -5.00 -4.05 -2.60
C ARG A 106 -3.77 -4.38 -1.77
N VAL A 107 -3.57 -3.64 -0.67
CA VAL A 107 -2.61 -3.94 0.37
C VAL A 107 -3.35 -4.33 1.64
N HIS A 108 -2.80 -5.28 2.39
CA HIS A 108 -3.37 -5.68 3.68
C HIS A 108 -2.29 -5.95 4.71
N ALA A 109 -2.63 -5.83 5.98
CA ALA A 109 -1.82 -6.31 7.09
C ALA A 109 -2.71 -6.81 8.22
N THR A 110 -2.22 -7.83 8.92
CA THR A 110 -2.88 -8.39 10.11
C THR A 110 -1.91 -8.33 11.28
N ALA A 111 -2.40 -7.86 12.43
CA ALA A 111 -1.67 -7.87 13.68
C ALA A 111 -2.47 -8.60 14.75
N GLU A 112 -1.77 -9.31 15.63
CA GLU A 112 -2.35 -9.99 16.78
C GLU A 112 -1.73 -9.46 18.07
N ALA A 113 -2.55 -9.26 19.10
CA ALA A 113 -2.09 -8.90 20.43
C ALA A 113 -2.82 -9.72 21.50
N LEU A 114 -2.14 -10.00 22.61
CA LEU A 114 -2.75 -10.63 23.79
C LEU A 114 -3.46 -9.56 24.60
N VAL A 115 -4.71 -9.81 24.98
CA VAL A 115 -5.49 -8.94 25.87
C VAL A 115 -4.99 -9.17 27.30
N GLU A 116 -4.49 -8.11 27.94
CA GLU A 116 -4.10 -8.17 29.35
C GLU A 116 -5.37 -8.25 30.21
N GLY A 117 -5.84 -9.47 30.45
CA GLY A 117 -7.04 -9.65 31.27
C GLY A 117 -7.72 -11.00 31.21
N VAL A 118 -7.00 -12.12 31.30
CA VAL A 118 -7.47 -13.25 32.13
C VAL A 118 -6.23 -14.02 32.61
N GLY A 119 -5.57 -13.47 33.63
CA GLY A 119 -4.90 -14.33 34.60
C GLY A 119 -6.01 -15.06 35.33
N SER A 120 -6.19 -16.33 35.02
CA SER A 120 -7.04 -17.24 35.78
C SER A 120 -6.61 -17.24 37.24
N GLU A 121 -7.57 -17.00 38.13
CA GLU A 121 -7.53 -17.47 39.54
C GLU A 121 -7.19 -18.97 39.61
#